data_AF-A0A3D9MUQ8-F1
#
_entry.id   AF-A0A3D9MUQ8-F1
#
_cell.length_a   1.000
_cell.length_b   1.000
_cell.length_c   1.000
_cell.angle_alpha   90.00
_cell.angle_beta   90.00
_cell.angle_gamma   90.00
#
_symmetry.space_group_name_H-M   'P 1'
#
loop_
_entity.id
_entity.type
_entity.pdbx_description
1 polymer ?
#
loop_
_entity_poly.entity_id
_entity_poly.type
_entity_poly.pdbx_seq_one_letter_code
_entity_poly.pdbx_strand_id
1 'polypeptide(L)'
;MRDNFEGSATEPQFDGFFRSHGDLDTTAQCIVEPATGATIRYTTSRNRWQGHSPRIREIRASANLANDLRPACWIRFDVIEAGRVAVTNDDFCYACDVVSHSLEQLASGLVETAAEDISRVLERGPIIYFEGLELRHDLQGSRLGVVVARYLLDVLVSRHSPALLVLCPYPLQFESRRFEEAIEHAVLQKSEHTLERNRQNLIALFEREFWVSRLGKESDYWGTSLSGFGFIQGPSGWSIYQHGKHSRTESRKSS
;
A
#
# COMPACT_ATOMS: atom_id res chain seq x y z
N MET A 1 18.50 -38.89 43.01
CA MET A 1 17.54 -37.78 43.16
C MET A 1 17.32 -37.20 41.77
N ARG A 2 16.08 -37.26 41.29
CA ARG A 2 15.63 -36.65 40.03
C ARG A 2 15.04 -35.30 40.41
N ASP A 3 15.62 -34.21 39.92
CA ASP A 3 15.00 -32.90 40.04
C ASP A 3 14.29 -32.58 38.72
N ASN A 4 12.97 -32.53 38.83
CA ASN A 4 12.03 -32.12 37.80
C ASN A 4 12.12 -30.60 37.64
N PHE A 5 12.62 -30.12 36.50
CA PHE A 5 12.38 -28.76 36.05
C PHE A 5 11.04 -28.72 35.30
N GLU A 6 9.94 -28.67 36.05
CA GLU A 6 8.66 -28.15 35.56
C GLU A 6 8.75 -26.62 35.57
N GLY A 7 9.42 -26.07 34.55
CA GLY A 7 9.26 -24.67 34.18
C GLY A 7 8.23 -24.62 33.06
N SER A 8 6.96 -24.36 33.39
CA SER A 8 5.97 -24.02 32.37
C SER A 8 6.45 -22.74 31.67
N ALA A 9 7.03 -22.89 30.48
CA ALA A 9 7.25 -21.78 29.57
C ALA A 9 5.87 -21.29 29.14
N THR A 10 5.29 -20.40 29.94
CA THR A 10 4.19 -19.57 29.50
C THR A 10 4.72 -18.79 28.31
N GLU A 11 4.20 -19.12 27.12
CA GLU A 11 4.48 -18.37 25.90
C GLU A 11 4.29 -16.88 26.23
N PRO A 12 5.30 -16.04 25.97
CA PRO A 12 5.15 -14.64 26.29
C PRO A 12 4.08 -14.06 25.38
N GLN A 13 2.95 -13.67 25.97
CA GLN A 13 1.89 -12.95 25.28
C GLN A 13 2.43 -11.56 24.94
N PHE A 14 2.72 -11.31 23.66
CA PHE A 14 3.20 -10.02 23.17
C PHE A 14 2.12 -9.29 22.38
N ASP A 15 1.80 -8.09 22.86
CA ASP A 15 0.77 -7.16 22.40
C ASP A 15 1.33 -6.18 21.33
N GLY A 16 1.47 -6.62 20.08
CA GLY A 16 1.89 -5.77 18.96
C GLY A 16 0.90 -5.84 17.79
N PHE A 17 0.48 -4.67 17.25
CA PHE A 17 -0.29 -4.39 16.01
C PHE A 17 -1.58 -5.19 15.70
N PHE A 18 -1.82 -6.33 16.34
CA PHE A 18 -2.61 -7.45 15.80
C PHE A 18 -3.76 -7.94 16.70
N ARG A 19 -4.09 -7.27 17.82
CA ARG A 19 -5.15 -7.76 18.73
C ARG A 19 -6.58 -7.28 18.49
N SER A 20 -6.86 -6.36 17.57
CA SER A 20 -8.26 -5.88 17.42
C SER A 20 -9.12 -6.60 16.38
N HIS A 21 -8.62 -7.63 15.68
CA HIS A 21 -9.37 -8.25 14.58
C HIS A 21 -9.98 -9.61 14.94
N GLY A 22 -10.59 -9.68 16.13
CA GLY A 22 -11.41 -10.79 16.61
C GLY A 22 -12.90 -10.66 16.30
N ASP A 23 -13.38 -9.51 15.81
CA ASP A 23 -14.79 -9.37 15.44
C ASP A 23 -14.97 -9.54 13.95
N LEU A 24 -15.91 -10.42 13.59
CA LEU A 24 -16.47 -10.50 12.24
C LEU A 24 -17.06 -9.13 11.88
N ASP A 25 -16.25 -8.24 11.31
CA ASP A 25 -16.76 -6.98 10.77
C ASP A 25 -17.79 -7.32 9.69
N THR A 26 -19.04 -6.98 9.98
CA THR A 26 -20.21 -7.27 9.13
C THR A 26 -20.21 -6.42 7.86
N THR A 27 -19.36 -5.38 7.80
CA THR A 27 -19.14 -4.58 6.60
C THR A 27 -18.05 -5.15 5.69
N ALA A 28 -17.36 -6.21 6.13
CA ALA A 28 -16.30 -6.82 5.36
C ALA A 28 -16.83 -7.42 4.06
N GLN A 29 -16.13 -7.12 2.98
CA GLN A 29 -16.42 -7.66 1.66
C GLN A 29 -15.50 -8.85 1.38
N CYS A 30 -16.06 -9.86 0.72
CA CYS A 30 -15.33 -11.06 0.34
C CYS A 30 -15.25 -11.16 -1.17
N ILE A 31 -14.05 -11.35 -1.69
CA ILE A 31 -13.76 -11.63 -3.09
C ILE A 31 -12.84 -12.84 -3.16
N VAL A 32 -12.85 -13.56 -4.28
CA VAL A 32 -11.96 -14.71 -4.50
C VAL A 32 -10.98 -14.34 -5.59
N GLU A 33 -9.69 -14.46 -5.28
CA GLU A 33 -8.64 -14.28 -6.28
C GLU A 33 -8.62 -15.51 -7.21
N PRO A 34 -8.87 -15.34 -8.52
CA PRO A 34 -9.13 -16.46 -9.42
C PRO A 34 -7.92 -17.36 -9.68
N ALA A 35 -6.69 -16.84 -9.63
CA ALA A 35 -5.49 -17.62 -9.95
C ALA A 35 -5.07 -18.58 -8.82
N THR A 36 -5.30 -18.19 -7.57
CA THR A 36 -4.85 -18.90 -6.36
C THR A 36 -6.02 -19.55 -5.60
N GLY A 37 -7.25 -19.14 -5.88
CA GLY A 37 -8.43 -19.52 -5.11
C GLY A 37 -8.45 -18.91 -3.69
N ALA A 38 -7.56 -17.96 -3.41
CA ALA A 38 -7.50 -17.31 -2.10
C ALA A 38 -8.75 -16.46 -1.87
N THR A 39 -9.40 -16.65 -0.73
CA THR A 39 -10.51 -15.79 -0.30
C THR A 39 -9.94 -14.55 0.37
N ILE A 40 -10.16 -13.39 -0.23
CA ILE A 40 -9.76 -12.09 0.30
C ILE A 40 -10.95 -11.48 1.01
N ARG A 41 -10.80 -11.26 2.31
CA ARG A 41 -11.74 -10.49 3.12
C ARG A 41 -11.13 -9.11 3.36
N TYR A 42 -11.85 -8.05 3.03
CA TYR A 42 -11.37 -6.69 3.27
C TYR A 42 -12.46 -5.78 3.81
N THR A 43 -12.03 -4.76 4.55
CA THR A 43 -12.86 -3.72 5.15
C THR A 43 -12.37 -2.37 4.67
N THR A 44 -13.28 -1.39 4.64
CA THR A 44 -12.94 0.00 4.35
C THR A 44 -13.38 0.82 5.55
N SER A 45 -12.45 1.55 6.16
CA SER A 45 -12.77 2.41 7.29
C SER A 45 -13.63 3.60 6.85
N ARG A 46 -14.29 4.23 7.84
CA ARG A 46 -14.86 5.56 7.64
C ARG A 46 -13.73 6.56 7.36
N ASN A 47 -14.10 7.78 6.96
CA ASN A 47 -13.11 8.84 6.81
C ASN A 47 -12.32 9.02 8.12
N ARG A 48 -11.01 8.80 8.09
CA ARG A 48 -10.12 8.90 9.25
C ARG A 48 -9.78 10.35 9.58
N TRP A 49 -9.85 11.24 8.60
CA TRP A 49 -9.74 12.68 8.78
C TRP A 49 -11.12 13.31 9.03
N GLN A 50 -11.25 14.18 10.03
CA GLN A 50 -12.55 14.82 10.34
C GLN A 50 -12.81 16.09 9.52
N GLY A 51 -11.79 16.65 8.87
CA GLY A 51 -11.96 17.81 8.01
C GLY A 51 -12.68 17.51 6.69
N HIS A 52 -12.97 18.57 5.93
CA HIS A 52 -13.75 18.46 4.70
C HIS A 52 -12.96 17.91 3.51
N SER A 53 -11.64 18.00 3.55
CA SER A 53 -10.71 17.63 2.47
C SER A 53 -9.29 17.50 3.05
N PRO A 54 -8.43 16.60 2.52
CA PRO A 54 -8.76 15.42 1.70
C PRO A 54 -9.53 14.36 2.51
N ARG A 55 -10.28 13.46 1.88
CA ARG A 55 -10.86 12.31 2.59
C ARG A 55 -9.88 11.14 2.54
N ILE A 56 -9.63 10.53 3.69
CA ILE A 56 -8.65 9.45 3.84
C ILE A 56 -9.37 8.23 4.41
N ARG A 57 -9.39 7.14 3.66
CA ARG A 57 -9.96 5.86 4.10
C ARG A 57 -8.91 4.77 4.04
N GLU A 58 -8.88 3.96 5.08
CA GLU A 58 -8.03 2.79 5.15
C GLU A 58 -8.77 1.58 4.60
N ILE A 59 -8.03 0.72 3.91
CA ILE A 59 -8.49 -0.57 3.44
C ILE A 59 -7.58 -1.63 4.03
N ARG A 60 -8.16 -2.47 4.89
CA ARG A 60 -7.46 -3.61 5.50
C ARG A 60 -8.00 -4.89 4.90
N ALA A 61 -7.11 -5.75 4.45
CA ALA A 61 -7.46 -7.04 3.89
C ALA A 61 -6.63 -8.17 4.47
N SER A 62 -7.24 -9.34 4.53
CA SER A 62 -6.57 -10.61 4.80
C SER A 62 -7.00 -11.63 3.75
N ALA A 63 -6.06 -12.42 3.24
CA ALA A 63 -6.38 -13.50 2.32
C ALA A 63 -6.11 -14.86 2.95
N ASN A 64 -7.05 -15.80 2.77
CA ASN A 64 -6.95 -17.17 3.26
C ASN A 64 -6.94 -18.14 2.08
N LEU A 65 -6.06 -19.14 2.13
CA LEU A 65 -6.08 -20.25 1.19
C LEU A 65 -7.23 -21.21 1.52
N ALA A 66 -7.66 -22.00 0.54
CA ALA A 66 -8.70 -23.00 0.73
C ALA A 66 -8.32 -23.97 1.87
N ASN A 67 -9.26 -24.19 2.80
CA ASN A 67 -9.09 -25.03 3.99
C ASN A 67 -8.00 -24.56 4.97
N ASP A 68 -7.52 -23.32 4.87
CA ASP A 68 -6.58 -22.72 5.82
C ASP A 68 -7.27 -21.66 6.68
N LEU A 69 -7.26 -21.88 7.99
CA LEU A 69 -7.85 -20.96 8.97
C LEU A 69 -6.92 -19.78 9.28
N ARG A 70 -5.62 -19.90 9.01
CA ARG A 70 -4.66 -18.83 9.24
C ARG A 70 -4.55 -17.98 7.97
N PRO A 71 -4.64 -16.64 8.07
CA PRO A 71 -4.41 -15.79 6.91
C PRO A 71 -3.04 -16.06 6.30
N ALA A 72 -3.02 -16.16 4.99
CA ALA A 72 -1.83 -16.35 4.17
C ALA A 72 -1.12 -15.01 3.95
N CYS A 73 -1.86 -13.92 3.79
CA CYS A 73 -1.30 -12.58 3.77
C CYS A 73 -2.25 -11.52 4.33
N TRP A 74 -1.67 -10.39 4.74
CA TRP A 74 -2.35 -9.17 5.12
C TRP A 74 -1.93 -8.03 4.21
N ILE A 75 -2.87 -7.17 3.86
CA ILE A 75 -2.66 -6.06 2.93
C ILE A 75 -3.33 -4.81 3.51
N ARG A 76 -2.65 -3.68 3.38
CA ARG A 76 -3.14 -2.37 3.77
C ARG A 76 -2.93 -1.36 2.66
N PHE A 77 -4.03 -0.71 2.28
CA PHE A 77 -4.03 0.46 1.43
C PHE A 77 -4.64 1.65 2.16
N ASP A 78 -4.25 2.85 1.74
CA ASP A 78 -5.02 4.06 1.99
C ASP A 78 -5.52 4.63 0.67
N VAL A 79 -6.78 5.06 0.65
CA VAL A 79 -7.39 5.80 -0.46
C VAL A 79 -7.55 7.24 -0.01
N ILE A 80 -6.85 8.14 -0.69
CA ILE A 80 -6.86 9.57 -0.43
C ILE A 80 -7.55 10.26 -1.60
N GLU A 81 -8.71 10.85 -1.36
CA GLU A 81 -9.53 11.48 -2.41
C GLU A 81 -9.79 12.95 -2.09
N ALA A 82 -10.01 13.75 -3.14
CA ALA A 82 -10.49 15.12 -2.95
C ALA A 82 -11.81 15.12 -2.16
N GLY A 83 -11.91 16.02 -1.20
CA GLY A 83 -13.12 16.27 -0.45
C GLY A 83 -14.05 17.25 -1.17
N ARG A 84 -14.81 18.03 -0.39
CA ARG A 84 -15.75 19.03 -0.95
C ARG A 84 -15.10 20.37 -1.30
N VAL A 85 -13.91 20.61 -0.78
CA VAL A 85 -13.17 21.86 -0.90
C VAL A 85 -11.82 21.56 -1.52
N ALA A 86 -11.29 22.51 -2.30
CA ALA A 86 -9.93 22.43 -2.81
C ALA A 86 -8.94 22.19 -1.65
N VAL A 87 -7.97 21.30 -1.90
CA VAL A 87 -6.93 20.91 -0.93
C VAL A 87 -5.67 21.67 -1.30
N THR A 88 -5.07 22.44 -0.40
CA THR A 88 -3.71 22.95 -0.61
C THR A 88 -2.68 21.88 -0.22
N ASN A 89 -1.42 22.04 -0.63
CA ASN A 89 -0.36 21.10 -0.21
C ASN A 89 -0.24 21.07 1.33
N ASP A 90 -0.42 22.21 2.00
CA ASP A 90 -0.38 22.30 3.47
C ASP A 90 -1.58 21.56 4.11
N ASP A 91 -2.79 21.71 3.58
CA ASP A 91 -3.97 20.98 4.05
C ASP A 91 -3.79 19.46 3.89
N PHE A 92 -3.19 19.04 2.76
CA PHE A 92 -2.90 17.64 2.48
C PHE A 92 -1.90 17.07 3.50
N CYS A 93 -0.76 17.75 3.69
CA CYS A 93 0.25 17.33 4.66
C CYS A 93 -0.31 17.30 6.08
N TYR A 94 -1.06 18.32 6.50
CA TYR A 94 -1.66 18.39 7.82
C TYR A 94 -2.68 17.26 8.06
N ALA A 95 -3.56 16.99 7.09
CA ALA A 95 -4.53 15.90 7.24
C ALA A 95 -3.84 14.53 7.32
N CYS A 96 -2.77 14.32 6.56
CA CYS A 96 -1.98 13.10 6.60
C CYS A 96 -1.22 12.93 7.93
N ASP A 97 -0.60 13.99 8.43
CA ASP A 97 0.06 14.05 9.74
C ASP A 97 -0.87 13.63 10.89
N VAL A 98 -2.07 14.22 10.94
CA VAL A 98 -3.05 13.89 11.99
C VAL A 98 -3.51 12.42 11.92
N VAL A 99 -3.53 11.80 10.73
CA VAL A 99 -4.01 10.43 10.58
C VAL A 99 -2.93 9.41 10.95
N SER A 100 -1.72 9.53 10.42
CA SER A 100 -0.61 8.64 10.77
C SER A 100 0.74 9.18 10.31
N HIS A 101 1.80 8.80 11.04
CA HIS A 101 3.18 9.12 10.65
C HIS A 101 3.56 8.57 9.26
N SER A 102 3.05 7.40 8.87
CA SER A 102 3.32 6.86 7.54
C SER A 102 2.68 7.68 6.42
N LEU A 103 1.50 8.27 6.66
CA LEU A 103 0.87 9.18 5.72
C LEU A 103 1.54 10.55 5.72
N GLU A 104 1.98 11.05 6.87
CA GLU A 104 2.81 12.27 6.98
C GLU A 104 4.04 12.18 6.06
N GLN A 105 4.82 11.11 6.21
CA GLN A 105 6.03 10.87 5.41
C GLN A 105 5.71 10.75 3.92
N LEU A 106 4.62 10.06 3.57
CA LEU A 106 4.14 9.97 2.20
C LEU A 106 3.81 11.36 1.67
N ALA A 107 3.05 12.16 2.42
CA ALA A 107 2.56 13.45 1.97
C ALA A 107 3.72 14.41 1.69
N SER A 108 4.67 14.51 2.63
CA SER A 108 5.89 15.28 2.45
C SER A 108 6.68 14.81 1.23
N GLY A 109 6.89 13.49 1.09
CA GLY A 109 7.60 12.93 -0.06
C GLY A 109 6.92 13.21 -1.40
N LEU A 110 5.59 13.21 -1.46
CA LEU A 110 4.84 13.55 -2.67
C LEU A 110 4.93 15.03 -3.00
N VAL A 111 4.72 15.92 -2.03
CA VAL A 111 4.77 17.37 -2.22
C VAL A 111 6.18 17.83 -2.63
N GLU A 112 7.22 17.25 -2.05
CA GLU A 112 8.62 17.60 -2.38
C GLU A 112 9.06 17.15 -3.77
N THR A 113 8.44 16.09 -4.32
CA THR A 113 8.91 15.45 -5.56
C THR A 113 7.99 15.68 -6.75
N ALA A 114 6.77 16.15 -6.54
CA ALA A 114 5.83 16.45 -7.60
C ALA A 114 6.23 17.72 -8.36
N ALA A 115 6.01 17.72 -9.68
CA ALA A 115 6.15 18.89 -10.53
C ALA A 115 4.90 19.80 -10.51
N GLU A 116 3.84 19.36 -9.83
CA GLU A 116 2.56 20.07 -9.72
C GLU A 116 2.00 19.93 -8.30
N ASP A 117 1.10 20.84 -7.92
CA ASP A 117 0.41 20.77 -6.64
C ASP A 117 -0.41 19.47 -6.52
N ILE A 118 -0.40 18.88 -5.32
CA ILE A 118 -1.17 17.66 -5.02
C ILE A 118 -2.67 17.89 -5.21
N SER A 119 -3.13 19.13 -5.07
CA SER A 119 -4.49 19.56 -5.40
C SER A 119 -4.91 19.09 -6.80
N ARG A 120 -4.07 19.31 -7.81
CA ARG A 120 -4.31 18.92 -9.20
C ARG A 120 -4.27 17.41 -9.38
N VAL A 121 -3.45 16.71 -8.60
CA VAL A 121 -3.39 15.24 -8.61
C VAL A 121 -4.74 14.69 -8.12
N LEU A 122 -5.22 15.19 -6.97
CA LEU A 122 -6.49 14.77 -6.35
C LEU A 122 -7.72 15.18 -7.17
N GLU A 123 -7.66 16.28 -7.93
CA GLU A 123 -8.71 16.68 -8.89
C GLU A 123 -8.88 15.66 -10.03
N ARG A 124 -7.79 14.99 -10.43
CA ARG A 124 -7.83 13.96 -11.49
C ARG A 124 -8.38 12.63 -10.97
N GLY A 125 -8.05 12.29 -9.73
CA GLY A 125 -8.60 11.11 -9.07
C GLY A 125 -7.87 10.79 -7.77
N PRO A 126 -8.40 9.80 -7.01
CA PRO A 126 -7.79 9.39 -5.74
C PRO A 126 -6.33 8.92 -5.88
N ILE A 127 -5.57 9.11 -4.83
CA ILE A 127 -4.27 8.47 -4.63
C ILE A 127 -4.51 7.18 -3.84
N ILE A 128 -4.01 6.06 -4.34
CA ILE A 128 -3.89 4.81 -3.57
C ILE A 128 -2.48 4.73 -3.03
N TYR A 129 -2.35 4.73 -1.71
CA TYR A 129 -1.11 4.40 -1.04
C TYR A 129 -1.12 2.93 -0.64
N PHE A 130 -0.22 2.13 -1.21
CA PHE A 130 0.00 0.76 -0.79
C PHE A 130 1.02 0.75 0.36
N GLU A 131 0.47 0.77 1.57
CA GLU A 131 1.23 0.97 2.81
C GLU A 131 1.86 -0.33 3.33
N GLY A 132 1.16 -1.46 3.21
CA GLY A 132 1.55 -2.70 3.87
C GLY A 132 1.17 -3.94 3.08
N LEU A 133 2.13 -4.82 2.83
CA LEU A 133 1.91 -6.22 2.49
C LEU A 133 2.64 -7.03 3.56
N GLU A 134 2.04 -8.09 4.06
CA GLU A 134 2.68 -9.05 4.96
C GLU A 134 2.31 -10.46 4.50
N LEU A 135 3.31 -11.27 4.17
CA LEU A 135 3.11 -12.66 3.76
C LEU A 135 3.49 -13.61 4.91
N ARG A 136 2.69 -14.65 5.11
CA ARG A 136 3.01 -15.70 6.09
C ARG A 136 4.32 -16.39 5.72
N HIS A 137 5.17 -16.64 6.72
CA HIS A 137 6.56 -17.06 6.50
C HIS A 137 6.72 -18.37 5.70
N ASP A 138 5.81 -19.34 5.88
CA ASP A 138 5.83 -20.63 5.18
C ASP A 138 5.47 -20.50 3.69
N LEU A 139 5.02 -19.33 3.27
CA LEU A 139 4.66 -19.00 1.90
C LEU A 139 5.68 -18.07 1.23
N GLN A 140 6.84 -17.84 1.86
CA GLN A 140 7.93 -17.08 1.25
C GLN A 140 8.31 -17.66 -0.13
N GLY A 141 8.55 -16.78 -1.10
CA GLY A 141 8.85 -17.15 -2.49
C GLY A 141 7.66 -17.58 -3.35
N SER A 142 6.46 -17.77 -2.77
CA SER A 142 5.26 -18.22 -3.53
C SER A 142 4.65 -17.18 -4.48
N ARG A 143 5.06 -15.90 -4.36
CA ARG A 143 4.43 -14.74 -5.01
C ARG A 143 2.95 -14.49 -4.64
N LEU A 144 2.37 -15.29 -3.74
CA LEU A 144 0.95 -15.16 -3.33
C LEU A 144 0.60 -13.74 -2.90
N GLY A 145 1.42 -13.12 -2.05
CA GLY A 145 1.17 -11.77 -1.55
C GLY A 145 1.03 -10.73 -2.67
N VAL A 146 1.86 -10.82 -3.71
CA VAL A 146 1.78 -9.94 -4.89
C VAL A 146 0.52 -10.19 -5.69
N VAL A 147 0.19 -11.46 -5.94
CA VAL A 147 -1.00 -11.83 -6.73
C VAL A 147 -2.27 -11.31 -6.05
N VAL A 148 -2.40 -11.53 -4.74
CA VAL A 148 -3.54 -11.06 -3.95
C VAL A 148 -3.57 -9.52 -3.88
N ALA A 149 -2.44 -8.87 -3.64
CA ALA A 149 -2.38 -7.41 -3.57
C ALA A 149 -2.73 -6.74 -4.90
N ARG A 150 -2.27 -7.29 -6.03
CA ARG A 150 -2.63 -6.81 -7.37
C ARG A 150 -4.12 -6.98 -7.65
N TYR A 151 -4.67 -8.15 -7.34
CA TYR A 151 -6.10 -8.39 -7.54
C TYR A 151 -6.97 -7.46 -6.68
N LEU A 152 -6.58 -7.23 -5.42
CA LEU A 152 -7.26 -6.26 -4.57
C LEU A 152 -7.11 -4.84 -5.13
N LEU A 153 -5.93 -4.45 -5.60
CA LEU A 153 -5.71 -3.16 -6.27
C LEU A 153 -6.63 -3.00 -7.49
N ASP A 154 -6.77 -4.01 -8.35
CA ASP A 154 -7.67 -3.97 -9.51
C ASP A 154 -9.13 -3.73 -9.09
N VAL A 155 -9.56 -4.36 -7.98
CA VAL A 155 -10.89 -4.11 -7.39
C VAL A 155 -11.00 -2.67 -6.91
N LEU A 156 -9.98 -2.11 -6.25
CA LEU A 156 -9.99 -0.71 -5.83
C LEU A 156 -10.00 0.25 -7.02
N VAL A 157 -9.24 -0.06 -8.07
CA VAL A 157 -9.20 0.72 -9.32
C VAL A 157 -10.59 0.80 -9.94
N SER A 158 -11.29 -0.33 -10.04
CA SER A 158 -12.64 -0.38 -10.61
C SER A 158 -13.67 0.44 -9.82
N ARG A 159 -13.44 0.66 -8.52
CA ARG A 159 -14.39 1.31 -7.61
C ARG A 159 -14.14 2.79 -7.41
N HIS A 160 -12.87 3.17 -7.36
CA HIS A 160 -12.45 4.52 -6.98
C HIS A 160 -11.91 5.32 -8.17
N SER A 161 -11.65 4.69 -9.32
CA SER A 161 -10.98 5.34 -10.47
C SER A 161 -9.76 6.19 -10.03
N PRO A 162 -8.86 5.63 -9.22
CA PRO A 162 -7.69 6.32 -8.71
C PRO A 162 -6.77 6.75 -9.86
N ALA A 163 -6.09 7.87 -9.67
CA ALA A 163 -5.17 8.40 -10.67
C ALA A 163 -3.72 7.96 -10.44
N LEU A 164 -3.33 7.77 -9.18
CA LEU A 164 -1.96 7.51 -8.77
C LEU A 164 -1.91 6.32 -7.80
N LEU A 165 -1.02 5.36 -8.07
CA LEU A 165 -0.54 4.40 -7.09
C LEU A 165 0.78 4.92 -6.51
N VAL A 166 0.91 4.90 -5.19
CA VAL A 166 2.17 5.17 -4.50
C VAL A 166 2.44 4.04 -3.52
N LEU A 167 3.70 3.65 -3.37
CA LEU A 167 4.13 2.63 -2.43
C LEU A 167 5.55 2.90 -1.95
N CYS A 168 5.90 2.35 -0.79
CA CYS A 168 7.28 2.35 -0.29
C CYS A 168 7.77 0.89 -0.33
N PRO A 169 8.55 0.45 -1.34
CA PRO A 169 8.86 -0.97 -1.56
C PRO A 169 9.55 -1.64 -0.36
N TYR A 170 10.17 -0.85 0.51
CA TYR A 170 10.75 -1.28 1.77
C TYR A 170 10.30 -0.31 2.87
N PRO A 171 9.68 -0.77 3.96
CA PRO A 171 9.74 -2.13 4.46
C PRO A 171 8.64 -3.08 3.98
N LEU A 172 7.79 -2.75 2.97
CA LEU A 172 6.65 -3.59 2.52
C LEU A 172 6.95 -5.10 2.65
N GLN A 173 6.40 -5.72 3.69
CA GLN A 173 7.00 -6.88 4.35
C GLN A 173 6.64 -8.20 3.64
N PHE A 174 7.61 -9.06 3.36
CA PHE A 174 7.37 -10.50 3.13
C PHE A 174 7.67 -11.32 4.39
N GLU A 175 7.87 -10.62 5.50
CA GLU A 175 8.36 -11.14 6.76
C GLU A 175 7.50 -10.50 7.85
N SER A 176 6.63 -11.26 8.51
CA SER A 176 5.85 -10.74 9.64
C SER A 176 6.78 -10.02 10.61
N ARG A 177 6.34 -8.92 11.24
CA ARG A 177 7.08 -8.11 12.24
C ARG A 177 7.92 -8.87 13.29
N ARG A 178 7.70 -10.18 13.49
CA ARG A 178 8.67 -11.07 14.18
C ARG A 178 10.09 -10.97 13.61
N PHE A 179 10.25 -10.58 12.35
CA PHE A 179 11.56 -10.46 11.72
C PHE A 179 12.22 -9.12 11.99
N GLU A 180 11.54 -8.01 12.30
CA GLU A 180 12.19 -6.75 12.70
C GLU A 180 12.81 -6.86 14.10
N GLU A 181 12.11 -7.49 15.05
CA GLU A 181 12.66 -7.77 16.39
C GLU A 181 13.74 -8.87 16.34
N ALA A 182 13.60 -9.86 15.44
CA ALA A 182 14.66 -10.85 15.20
C ALA A 182 15.82 -10.28 14.37
N ILE A 183 15.61 -9.25 13.54
CA ILE A 183 16.64 -8.48 12.83
C ILE A 183 17.38 -7.64 13.84
N GLU A 184 16.74 -6.90 14.76
CA GLU A 184 17.50 -6.17 15.79
C GLU A 184 18.44 -7.12 16.57
N HIS A 185 18.01 -8.37 16.78
CA HIS A 185 18.82 -9.38 17.45
C HIS A 185 19.79 -10.17 16.55
N ALA A 186 19.55 -10.26 15.22
CA ALA A 186 20.36 -11.04 14.26
C ALA A 186 21.18 -10.18 13.27
N VAL A 187 20.83 -8.91 13.06
CA VAL A 187 21.57 -7.90 12.27
C VAL A 187 22.74 -7.34 13.06
N LEU A 188 22.76 -7.49 14.38
CA LEU A 188 24.00 -7.40 15.15
C LEU A 188 25.04 -8.50 14.74
N GLN A 189 24.67 -9.48 13.89
CA GLN A 189 25.59 -10.51 13.38
C GLN A 189 25.52 -10.80 11.87
N LYS A 190 24.57 -10.26 11.09
CA LYS A 190 24.48 -10.43 9.63
C LYS A 190 24.98 -9.18 8.90
N SER A 191 25.88 -9.36 7.92
CA SER A 191 26.51 -8.28 7.16
C SER A 191 25.48 -7.40 6.43
N GLU A 192 25.65 -6.07 6.52
CA GLU A 192 24.84 -5.03 5.85
C GLU A 192 24.57 -5.35 4.36
N HIS A 193 25.52 -6.01 3.69
CA HIS A 193 25.40 -6.48 2.31
C HIS A 193 24.19 -7.40 2.06
N THR A 194 23.82 -8.24 3.02
CA THR A 194 22.67 -9.15 2.87
C THR A 194 21.35 -8.38 2.95
N LEU A 195 21.27 -7.39 3.86
CA LEU A 195 20.11 -6.52 4.01
C LEU A 195 19.89 -5.69 2.75
N GLU A 196 20.95 -5.03 2.26
CA GLU A 196 20.86 -4.19 1.07
C GLU A 196 20.48 -5.02 -0.17
N ARG A 197 21.04 -6.23 -0.32
CA ARG A 197 20.64 -7.14 -1.40
C ARG A 197 19.16 -7.51 -1.32
N ASN A 198 18.63 -7.79 -0.13
CA ASN A 198 17.21 -8.12 0.04
C ASN A 198 16.32 -6.91 -0.28
N ARG A 199 16.71 -5.70 0.14
CA ARG A 199 16.03 -4.45 -0.21
C ARG A 199 15.95 -4.28 -1.73
N GLN A 200 17.07 -4.43 -2.44
CA GLN A 200 17.10 -4.29 -3.90
C GLN A 200 16.23 -5.36 -4.61
N ASN A 201 16.21 -6.59 -4.11
CA ASN A 201 15.33 -7.64 -4.64
C ASN A 201 13.84 -7.29 -4.47
N LEU A 202 13.47 -6.70 -3.32
CA LEU A 202 12.10 -6.25 -3.05
C LEU A 202 11.71 -5.11 -3.98
N ILE A 203 12.58 -4.11 -4.11
CA ILE A 203 12.38 -2.97 -5.03
C ILE A 203 12.14 -3.49 -6.45
N ALA A 204 13.02 -4.35 -6.97
CA ALA A 204 12.89 -4.91 -8.31
C ALA A 204 11.61 -5.76 -8.49
N LEU A 205 11.15 -6.43 -7.43
CA LEU A 205 9.87 -7.13 -7.44
C LEU A 205 8.71 -6.14 -7.57
N PHE A 206 8.63 -5.11 -6.73
CA PHE A 206 7.52 -4.15 -6.77
C PHE A 206 7.51 -3.32 -8.05
N GLU A 207 8.67 -2.88 -8.52
CA GLU A 207 8.83 -2.19 -9.81
C GLU A 207 8.23 -3.03 -10.96
N ARG A 208 8.58 -4.32 -11.04
CA ARG A 208 8.07 -5.20 -12.09
C ARG A 208 6.59 -5.51 -11.95
N GLU A 209 6.11 -5.76 -10.74
CA GLU A 209 4.76 -6.30 -10.52
C GLU A 209 3.69 -5.21 -10.45
N PHE A 210 4.05 -3.99 -10.05
CA PHE A 210 3.15 -2.84 -9.96
C PHE A 210 3.49 -1.72 -10.95
N TRP A 211 4.51 -1.90 -11.80
CA TRP A 211 4.95 -0.93 -12.81
C TRP A 211 5.23 0.46 -12.23
N VAL A 212 5.81 0.48 -11.03
CA VAL A 212 6.15 1.72 -10.31
C VAL A 212 7.57 2.17 -10.61
N SER A 213 7.79 3.47 -10.57
CA SER A 213 9.11 4.08 -10.68
C SER A 213 9.34 5.03 -9.50
N ARG A 214 10.60 5.19 -9.09
CA ARG A 214 10.97 6.05 -7.96
C ARG A 214 10.51 7.48 -8.19
N LEU A 215 9.78 8.10 -7.26
CA LEU A 215 9.16 9.42 -7.47
C LEU A 215 10.15 10.60 -7.41
N GLY A 216 11.35 10.38 -6.92
CA GLY A 216 12.42 11.37 -6.93
C GLY A 216 13.77 10.68 -6.77
N LYS A 217 14.86 11.39 -7.08
CA LYS A 217 16.20 10.79 -7.03
C LYS A 217 16.54 10.22 -5.65
N GLU A 218 16.12 10.90 -4.59
CA GLU A 218 16.35 10.51 -3.19
C GLU A 218 15.08 10.04 -2.47
N SER A 219 13.94 9.93 -3.16
CA SER A 219 12.67 9.56 -2.54
C SER A 219 12.63 8.08 -2.15
N ASP A 220 12.12 7.72 -0.99
CA ASP A 220 11.82 6.31 -0.67
C ASP A 220 10.52 5.81 -1.35
N TYR A 221 9.74 6.73 -1.90
CA TYR A 221 8.45 6.43 -2.53
C TYR A 221 8.58 6.18 -4.03
N TRP A 222 7.78 5.21 -4.47
CA TRP A 222 7.66 4.77 -5.85
C TRP A 222 6.20 4.89 -6.26
N GLY A 223 5.95 5.27 -7.50
CA GLY A 223 4.59 5.42 -7.98
C GLY A 223 4.44 5.29 -9.47
N THR A 224 3.19 5.22 -9.90
CA THR A 224 2.79 5.13 -11.30
C THR A 224 1.36 5.59 -11.47
N SER A 225 0.98 5.97 -12.68
CA SER A 225 -0.41 6.25 -12.99
C SER A 225 -1.22 4.96 -13.10
N LEU A 226 -2.49 5.03 -12.70
CA LEU A 226 -3.43 3.92 -12.86
C LEU A 226 -4.28 4.11 -14.12
N SER A 227 -5.06 3.08 -14.48
CA SER A 227 -5.79 3.02 -15.76
C SER A 227 -6.62 4.29 -16.03
N GLY A 228 -6.43 4.87 -17.23
CA GLY A 228 -7.06 6.12 -17.65
C GLY A 228 -6.17 7.36 -17.48
N PHE A 229 -5.00 7.22 -16.87
CA PHE A 229 -4.04 8.29 -16.63
C PHE A 229 -2.65 7.91 -17.14
N GLY A 230 -1.91 8.91 -17.61
CA GLY A 230 -0.50 8.80 -17.91
C GLY A 230 0.37 9.42 -16.81
N PHE A 231 1.60 8.90 -16.71
CA PHE A 231 2.61 9.33 -15.76
C PHE A 231 3.82 9.89 -16.52
N ILE A 232 4.30 11.06 -16.12
CA ILE A 232 5.52 11.67 -16.68
C ILE A 232 6.48 11.94 -15.55
N GLN A 233 7.71 11.52 -15.73
CA GLN A 233 8.81 11.83 -14.83
C GLN A 233 9.90 12.59 -15.57
N GLY A 234 10.38 13.67 -14.98
CA GLY A 234 11.45 14.49 -15.54
C GLY A 234 12.30 15.16 -14.47
N PRO A 235 13.24 16.03 -14.88
CA PRO A 235 14.14 16.73 -13.96
C PRO A 235 13.43 17.61 -12.94
N SER A 236 12.23 18.11 -13.27
CA SER A 236 11.40 18.96 -12.41
C SER A 236 10.49 18.18 -11.46
N GLY A 237 10.58 16.85 -11.44
CA GLY A 237 9.68 15.99 -10.66
C GLY A 237 8.76 15.14 -11.54
N TRP A 238 7.73 14.59 -10.93
CA TRP A 238 6.71 13.78 -11.60
C TRP A 238 5.37 14.52 -11.72
N SER A 239 4.56 14.12 -12.70
CA SER A 239 3.20 14.63 -12.88
C SER A 239 2.31 13.55 -13.47
N ILE A 240 0.99 13.70 -13.28
CA ILE A 240 0.00 12.83 -13.89
C ILE A 240 -0.90 13.63 -14.85
N TYR A 241 -1.40 12.96 -15.87
CA TYR A 241 -2.37 13.56 -16.80
C TYR A 241 -3.43 12.54 -17.15
N GLN A 242 -4.66 13.01 -17.37
CA GLN A 242 -5.70 12.13 -17.86
C GLN A 242 -5.48 11.89 -19.35
N HIS A 243 -5.55 10.64 -19.80
CA HIS A 243 -5.58 10.39 -21.25
C HIS A 243 -6.79 11.13 -21.81
N GLY A 244 -6.56 11.97 -22.82
CA GLY A 244 -7.64 12.72 -23.45
C GLY A 244 -8.75 11.75 -23.83
N LYS A 245 -9.98 12.01 -23.37
CA LYS A 245 -11.15 11.44 -24.05
C LYS A 245 -11.01 11.92 -25.49
N HIS A 246 -10.59 11.07 -26.42
CA HIS A 246 -10.81 11.35 -27.82
C HIS A 246 -12.33 11.39 -28.01
N SER A 247 -12.92 12.58 -27.84
CA SER A 247 -14.12 12.92 -28.56
C SER A 247 -13.75 12.71 -30.02
N ARG A 248 -14.34 11.68 -30.63
CA ARG A 248 -14.55 11.64 -32.07
C ARG A 248 -15.45 12.83 -32.42
N THR A 249 -14.91 14.04 -32.37
CA THR A 249 -15.52 15.18 -33.04
C THR A 249 -15.02 15.07 -34.46
N GLU A 250 -15.94 14.63 -35.32
CA GLU A 250 -15.82 14.53 -36.75
C GLU A 250 -14.99 15.71 -37.30
N SER A 251 -13.79 15.43 -37.81
CA SER A 251 -13.27 16.21 -38.93
C SER A 251 -14.07 15.82 -40.17
N ARG A 252 -15.35 16.24 -40.19
CA ARG A 252 -16.07 16.40 -41.44
C ARG A 252 -15.28 17.41 -42.25
N LYS A 253 -14.55 16.88 -43.23
CA LYS A 253 -14.03 17.62 -44.37
C LYS A 253 -15.15 18.54 -44.86
N SER A 254 -15.00 19.83 -44.62
CA SER A 254 -15.68 20.84 -45.41
C SER A 254 -14.99 20.93 -46.75
N SER A 255 -15.81 20.68 -47.77
CA SER A 255 -15.62 20.70 -49.21
C SER A 255 -14.76 21.83 -49.75
#